data_AF-A0A812RPM6-F1
#
_entry.id   AF-A0A812RPM6-F1
#
_cell.length_a   1.000
_cell.length_b   1.000
_cell.length_c   1.000
_cell.angle_alpha   90.00
_cell.angle_beta   90.00
_cell.angle_gamma   90.00
#
_symmetry.space_group_name_H-M   'P 1'
#
loop_
_entity.id
_entity.type
_entity.pdbx_description
1 polymer ?
#
loop_
_entity_poly.entity_id
_entity_poly.type
_entity_poly.pdbx_seq_one_letter_code
_entity_poly.pdbx_strand_id
1 'polypeptide(L)'
;MHGVHGVKWRAFLAEAKIQTSGHFVTRRSLSAVTEDEGPGASRRLRRVSKDVSAKDQYLRRCFVVNFRRLMELQKVFAIIHELIKSTAIAALTLVLAGNPWQLGYSVLFVAILFVIYGFHAAHYDTMDISDYQHLVDLLEDDHGVCMGRSVDNPNRLLKALTLARTGRRRRAVLIILLFGLLCSGMWSMVVYAWTMELTEGVWAIGDEFYATLLLVGTLMLLFHAAFEWLYWRETQCVMPWWDRRLKEPWDPSRHGIPRRFRWLGLPSMWFTCGQAYSDLSLWIQHAKGQWQGKVSKVFPEEMALFSLHASGACQLRRTLQHAKLYSVRRGVFLTREGGANAPPTGDPEELQIKFVFFDAQSNEYMQPEEEHKETQIHVLNRPVRSATKGADQLDVWSTLLETRPSLTEKRSSI
;
A
#
# COMPACT_ATOMS: atom_id res chain seq x y z
N MET A 1 12.69 52.40 -9.34
CA MET A 1 11.72 51.47 -9.96
C MET A 1 11.62 50.23 -9.08
N HIS A 2 10.71 50.26 -8.13
CA HIS A 2 10.49 49.19 -7.15
C HIS A 2 9.05 48.71 -7.24
N GLY A 3 8.87 47.40 -7.19
CA GLY A 3 7.64 46.80 -6.69
C GLY A 3 6.77 46.14 -7.75
N VAL A 4 7.13 44.92 -8.17
CA VAL A 4 6.17 43.87 -8.51
C VAL A 4 6.90 42.53 -8.37
N HIS A 5 6.81 41.81 -7.24
CA HIS A 5 7.09 40.35 -7.21
C HIS A 5 6.55 39.59 -5.97
N GLY A 6 5.74 40.22 -5.10
CA GLY A 6 5.30 39.61 -3.84
C GLY A 6 4.02 38.76 -3.88
N VAL A 7 3.29 38.67 -5.00
CA VAL A 7 1.90 38.19 -4.98
C VAL A 7 1.74 36.69 -5.31
N LYS A 8 2.72 36.03 -5.95
CA LYS A 8 2.59 34.61 -6.34
C LYS A 8 2.84 33.59 -5.21
N TRP A 9 3.64 33.93 -4.20
CA TRP A 9 3.95 32.99 -3.11
C TRP A 9 2.79 32.74 -2.14
N ARG A 10 1.92 33.73 -1.94
CA ARG A 10 0.75 33.56 -1.07
C ARG A 10 -0.34 32.70 -1.71
N ALA A 11 -0.46 32.71 -3.03
CA ALA A 11 -1.36 31.80 -3.75
C ALA A 11 -0.86 30.34 -3.65
N PHE A 12 0.44 30.11 -3.83
CA PHE A 12 1.04 28.77 -3.68
C PHE A 12 0.95 28.23 -2.24
N LEU A 13 1.13 29.09 -1.23
CA LEU A 13 0.92 28.72 0.18
C LEU A 13 -0.56 28.55 0.55
N ALA A 14 -1.48 29.30 -0.05
CA ALA A 14 -2.91 29.13 0.15
C ALA A 14 -3.41 27.82 -0.49
N GLU A 15 -2.89 27.45 -1.65
CA GLU A 15 -3.21 26.20 -2.34
C GLU A 15 -2.61 24.97 -1.61
N ALA A 16 -1.38 25.10 -1.08
CA ALA A 16 -0.81 24.10 -0.17
C ALA A 16 -1.60 23.96 1.14
N LYS A 17 -2.15 25.06 1.66
CA LYS A 17 -3.01 25.05 2.86
C LYS A 17 -4.37 24.40 2.60
N ILE A 18 -4.95 24.65 1.42
CA ILE A 18 -6.22 24.05 0.97
C ILE A 18 -6.07 22.54 0.73
N GLN A 19 -4.93 22.08 0.22
CA GLN A 19 -4.64 20.64 0.06
C GLN A 19 -4.35 19.92 1.39
N THR A 20 -3.78 20.60 2.40
CA THR A 20 -3.61 20.05 3.76
C THR A 20 -4.89 20.02 4.60
N SER A 21 -5.94 20.73 4.18
CA SER A 21 -7.28 20.67 4.77
C SER A 21 -8.21 19.64 4.11
N GLY A 22 -7.65 18.73 3.30
CA GLY A 22 -8.31 17.50 2.88
C GLY A 22 -8.61 16.60 4.08
N HIS A 23 -9.76 16.87 4.69
CA HIS A 23 -10.52 16.06 5.63
C HIS A 23 -10.04 14.61 5.82
N PHE A 24 -9.05 14.39 6.69
CA PHE A 24 -9.08 13.23 7.57
C PHE A 24 -10.06 13.53 8.70
N VAL A 25 -11.35 13.52 8.36
CA VAL A 25 -12.42 13.46 9.35
C VAL A 25 -12.41 12.03 9.87
N THR A 26 -11.63 11.79 10.92
CA THR A 26 -12.14 10.90 11.96
C THR A 26 -13.44 11.52 12.45
N ARG A 27 -14.56 11.08 11.87
CA ARG A 27 -15.91 11.51 12.25
C ARG A 27 -16.17 11.00 13.67
N ARG A 28 -15.68 11.74 14.65
CA ARG A 28 -16.30 11.85 15.97
C ARG A 28 -17.61 12.61 15.77
N SER A 29 -18.68 11.89 15.46
CA SER A 29 -20.04 12.27 15.83
C SER A 29 -20.76 11.01 16.31
N LEU A 30 -20.28 10.46 17.41
CA LEU A 30 -21.08 9.64 18.32
C LEU A 30 -21.70 10.63 19.32
N SER A 31 -22.81 11.23 18.93
CA SER A 31 -23.68 11.97 19.81
C SER A 31 -25.05 11.31 19.76
N ALA A 32 -25.35 10.60 20.84
CA ALA A 32 -26.68 10.16 21.28
C ALA A 32 -27.54 9.45 20.22
N VAL A 33 -27.17 8.20 19.91
CA VAL A 33 -28.20 7.18 19.66
C VAL A 33 -28.46 6.54 21.01
N THR A 34 -29.68 6.69 21.50
CA THR A 34 -30.20 6.05 22.70
C THR A 34 -29.89 4.56 22.67
N GLU A 35 -29.16 4.11 23.69
CA GLU A 35 -28.87 2.72 24.00
C GLU A 35 -30.20 1.97 24.19
N ASP A 36 -30.56 1.16 23.20
CA ASP A 36 -31.37 -0.03 23.41
C ASP A 36 -30.44 -1.22 23.12
N GLU A 37 -29.60 -1.53 24.11
CA GLU A 37 -28.61 -2.61 24.05
C GLU A 37 -29.32 -3.98 24.04
N GLY A 38 -29.66 -4.45 22.85
CA GLY A 38 -29.89 -5.87 22.63
C GLY A 38 -28.57 -6.66 22.75
N PRO A 39 -28.47 -7.68 23.61
CA PRO A 39 -27.25 -8.49 23.75
C PRO A 39 -27.11 -9.41 22.53
N GLY A 40 -26.41 -8.98 21.47
CA GLY A 40 -26.21 -9.90 20.33
C GLY A 40 -25.39 -9.47 19.12
N ALA A 41 -25.17 -8.19 18.85
CA ALA A 41 -24.60 -7.77 17.56
C ALA A 41 -23.06 -7.84 17.47
N SER A 42 -22.35 -8.02 18.59
CA SER A 42 -20.89 -8.12 18.58
C SER A 42 -20.42 -9.55 18.35
N ARG A 43 -20.12 -9.84 17.07
CA ARG A 43 -19.30 -10.92 16.49
C ARG A 43 -20.11 -11.80 15.57
N ARG A 44 -19.63 -11.89 14.33
CA ARG A 44 -19.23 -13.17 13.75
C ARG A 44 -18.39 -12.91 12.49
N LEU A 45 -17.06 -13.00 12.64
CA LEU A 45 -16.25 -13.57 11.58
C LEU A 45 -16.33 -15.07 11.81
N ARG A 46 -16.87 -15.82 10.85
CA ARG A 46 -16.92 -17.28 10.95
C ARG A 46 -15.50 -17.80 11.04
N ARG A 47 -15.13 -18.31 12.23
CA ARG A 47 -13.90 -19.09 12.34
C ARG A 47 -14.03 -20.27 11.41
N VAL A 48 -13.05 -20.43 10.53
CA VAL A 48 -12.96 -21.64 9.72
C VAL A 48 -12.70 -22.79 10.70
N SER A 49 -13.73 -23.61 10.93
CA SER A 49 -13.75 -24.75 11.87
C SER A 49 -12.47 -25.57 11.76
N LYS A 50 -12.03 -26.12 12.90
CA LYS A 50 -10.80 -26.89 13.07
C LYS A 50 -10.83 -28.27 12.41
N ASP A 51 -11.77 -28.57 11.51
CA ASP A 51 -11.80 -29.85 10.79
C ASP A 51 -10.57 -29.97 9.87
N VAL A 52 -9.56 -30.67 10.40
CA VAL A 52 -8.16 -30.66 9.95
C VAL A 52 -7.99 -31.17 8.52
N SER A 53 -8.90 -32.03 8.04
CA SER A 53 -8.80 -32.66 6.72
C SER A 53 -9.35 -31.80 5.57
N ALA A 54 -10.29 -30.90 5.81
CA ALA A 54 -10.81 -29.99 4.77
C ALA A 54 -9.94 -28.73 4.60
N LYS A 55 -9.11 -28.42 5.60
CA LYS A 55 -8.23 -27.24 5.60
C LYS A 55 -7.14 -27.28 4.51
N ASP A 56 -6.65 -28.46 4.14
CA ASP A 56 -5.45 -28.56 3.30
C ASP A 56 -5.75 -28.39 1.81
N GLN A 57 -6.96 -28.76 1.38
CA GLN A 57 -7.46 -28.34 0.06
C GLN A 57 -7.88 -26.87 0.08
N TYR A 58 -8.33 -26.36 1.23
CA TYR A 58 -8.84 -25.01 1.34
C TYR A 58 -7.75 -23.96 1.07
N LEU A 59 -6.53 -24.15 1.57
CA LEU A 59 -5.43 -23.19 1.44
C LEU A 59 -4.63 -23.25 0.13
N ARG A 60 -5.00 -24.12 -0.82
CA ARG A 60 -4.21 -24.31 -2.06
C ARG A 60 -4.23 -23.11 -2.99
N ARG A 61 -5.34 -22.37 -3.04
CA ARG A 61 -5.59 -21.26 -3.96
C ARG A 61 -6.23 -20.10 -3.23
N CYS A 62 -5.52 -19.55 -2.26
CA CYS A 62 -5.97 -18.40 -1.48
C CYS A 62 -5.16 -17.13 -1.78
N PHE A 63 -5.87 -16.00 -1.79
CA PHE A 63 -5.34 -14.67 -1.53
C PHE A 63 -5.56 -14.35 -0.05
N VAL A 64 -4.48 -14.18 0.68
CA VAL A 64 -4.45 -13.98 2.13
C VAL A 64 -4.09 -12.53 2.44
N VAL A 65 -4.86 -11.90 3.31
CA VAL A 65 -4.58 -10.54 3.82
C VAL A 65 -4.38 -10.59 5.33
N ASN A 66 -3.18 -10.24 5.77
CA ASN A 66 -2.89 -9.98 7.17
C ASN A 66 -3.36 -8.56 7.54
N PHE A 67 -4.63 -8.46 7.94
CA PHE A 67 -5.33 -7.21 8.22
C PHE A 67 -4.55 -6.28 9.17
N ARG A 68 -4.03 -6.80 10.29
CA ARG A 68 -3.34 -5.98 11.29
C ARG A 68 -2.06 -5.39 10.72
N ARG A 69 -1.26 -6.22 10.05
CA ARG A 69 -0.02 -5.79 9.42
C ARG A 69 -0.29 -4.75 8.33
N LEU A 70 -1.35 -4.93 7.55
CA LEU A 70 -1.75 -3.98 6.52
C LEU A 70 -2.11 -2.61 7.11
N MET A 71 -2.93 -2.58 8.17
CA MET A 71 -3.28 -1.35 8.90
C MET A 71 -2.07 -0.65 9.53
N GLU A 72 -1.14 -1.42 10.11
CA GLU A 72 0.11 -0.90 10.65
C GLU A 72 0.96 -0.25 9.55
N LEU A 73 1.08 -0.90 8.40
CA LEU A 73 1.85 -0.38 7.28
C LEU A 73 1.27 0.89 6.70
N GLN A 74 -0.06 1.01 6.59
CA GLN A 74 -0.69 2.26 6.16
C GLN A 74 -0.28 3.43 7.08
N LYS A 75 -0.27 3.21 8.39
CA LYS A 75 0.20 4.21 9.36
C LYS A 75 1.68 4.55 9.16
N VAL A 76 2.53 3.53 9.00
CA VAL A 76 3.96 3.72 8.77
C VAL A 76 4.21 4.50 7.47
N PHE A 77 3.52 4.16 6.38
CA PHE A 77 3.65 4.87 5.11
C PHE A 77 3.18 6.32 5.21
N ALA A 78 2.09 6.59 5.92
CA ALA A 78 1.63 7.96 6.17
C ALA A 78 2.66 8.77 6.95
N ILE A 79 3.28 8.18 7.99
CA ILE A 79 4.33 8.83 8.78
C ILE A 79 5.57 9.13 7.91
N ILE A 80 6.02 8.15 7.12
CA ILE A 80 7.17 8.34 6.23
C ILE A 80 6.88 9.41 5.18
N HIS A 81 5.67 9.42 4.63
CA HIS A 81 5.25 10.43 3.65
C HIS A 81 5.29 11.84 4.25
N GLU A 82 4.68 12.04 5.41
CA GLU A 82 4.70 13.34 6.09
C GLU A 82 6.12 13.76 6.48
N LEU A 83 6.99 12.82 6.87
CA LEU A 83 8.39 13.10 7.17
C LEU A 83 9.18 13.54 5.93
N ILE A 84 8.99 12.87 4.79
CA ILE A 84 9.63 13.25 3.52
C ILE A 84 9.13 14.63 3.08
N LYS A 85 7.83 14.88 3.18
CA LYS A 85 7.21 16.17 2.88
C LYS A 85 7.72 17.29 3.78
N SER A 86 7.80 17.08 5.10
CA SER A 86 8.33 18.08 6.03
C SER A 86 9.81 18.34 5.78
N THR A 87 10.60 17.30 5.48
CA THR A 87 12.02 17.43 5.12
C THR A 87 12.18 18.23 3.84
N ALA A 88 11.34 17.99 2.84
CA ALA A 88 11.34 18.76 1.60
C ALA A 88 11.03 20.25 1.83
N ILE A 89 10.02 20.56 2.66
CA ILE A 89 9.68 21.95 3.03
C ILE A 89 10.83 22.61 3.80
N ALA A 90 11.41 21.92 4.79
CA ALA A 90 12.55 22.43 5.56
C ALA A 90 13.77 22.68 4.67
N ALA A 91 14.04 21.79 3.72
CA ALA A 91 15.15 21.92 2.78
C ALA A 91 15.02 23.17 1.89
N LEU A 92 13.81 23.61 1.56
CA LEU A 92 13.60 24.88 0.84
C LEU A 92 14.05 26.11 1.62
N THR A 93 14.11 26.02 2.95
CA THR A 93 14.58 27.12 3.81
C THR A 93 16.11 27.18 3.90
N LEU A 94 16.80 26.12 3.48
CA LEU A 94 18.26 26.04 3.47
C LEU A 94 18.88 26.65 2.22
N VAL A 95 18.09 27.24 1.32
CA VAL A 95 18.62 27.89 0.11
C VAL A 95 19.37 29.16 0.50
N LEU A 96 20.67 29.21 0.20
CA LEU A 96 21.52 30.38 0.39
C LEU A 96 22.12 30.81 -0.95
N ALA A 97 22.26 32.12 -1.12
CA ALA A 97 22.75 32.76 -2.34
C ALA A 97 23.90 33.74 -2.02
N GLY A 98 24.81 33.35 -1.12
CA GLY A 98 25.94 34.21 -0.74
C GLY A 98 26.96 34.41 -1.86
N ASN A 99 27.07 33.46 -2.78
CA ASN A 99 27.91 33.55 -3.98
C ASN A 99 27.27 32.76 -5.16
N PRO A 100 27.69 32.97 -6.42
CA PRO A 100 27.06 32.32 -7.57
C PRO A 100 27.18 30.79 -7.56
N TRP A 101 28.23 30.23 -6.95
CA TRP A 101 28.43 28.79 -6.82
C TRP A 101 27.47 28.15 -5.80
N GLN A 102 27.28 28.79 -4.64
CA GLN A 102 26.30 28.42 -3.62
C GLN A 102 24.88 28.50 -4.18
N LEU A 103 24.57 29.54 -4.95
CA LEU A 103 23.29 29.64 -5.63
C LEU A 103 23.09 28.49 -6.62
N GLY A 104 24.08 28.22 -7.49
CA GLY A 104 24.02 27.12 -8.45
C GLY A 104 23.82 25.75 -7.79
N TYR A 105 24.57 25.49 -6.72
CA TYR A 105 24.44 24.26 -5.94
C TYR A 105 23.08 24.16 -5.24
N SER A 106 22.60 25.26 -4.62
CA SER A 106 21.29 25.29 -3.95
C SER A 106 20.16 25.04 -4.94
N VAL A 107 20.22 25.64 -6.14
CA VAL A 107 19.24 25.42 -7.21
C VAL A 107 19.27 23.97 -7.67
N LEU A 108 20.45 23.40 -7.89
CA LEU A 108 20.59 21.99 -8.27
C LEU A 108 20.04 21.06 -7.18
N PHE A 109 20.37 21.32 -5.91
CA PHE A 109 19.88 20.56 -4.77
C PHE A 109 18.35 20.59 -4.67
N VAL A 110 17.74 21.78 -4.77
CA VAL A 110 16.29 21.94 -4.76
C VAL A 110 15.63 21.23 -5.95
N ALA A 111 16.23 21.28 -7.14
CA ALA A 111 15.74 20.57 -8.31
C ALA A 111 15.74 19.05 -8.09
N ILE A 112 16.85 18.50 -7.58
CA ILE A 112 16.97 17.08 -7.21
C ILE A 112 15.91 16.70 -6.18
N LEU A 113 15.78 17.50 -5.13
CA LEU A 113 14.82 17.29 -4.06
C LEU A 113 13.37 17.27 -4.58
N PHE A 114 13.00 18.19 -5.47
CA PHE A 114 11.67 18.18 -6.09
C PHE A 114 11.43 16.96 -6.97
N VAL A 115 12.45 16.47 -7.69
CA VAL A 115 12.32 15.23 -8.47
C VAL A 115 12.08 14.02 -7.56
N ILE A 116 12.86 13.88 -6.49
CA ILE A 116 12.70 12.79 -5.52
C ILE A 116 11.34 12.89 -4.83
N TYR A 117 10.97 14.08 -4.35
CA TYR A 117 9.67 14.31 -3.70
C TYR A 117 8.51 14.03 -4.64
N GLY A 118 8.55 14.55 -5.87
CA GLY A 118 7.49 14.35 -6.86
C GLY A 118 7.31 12.88 -7.22
N PHE A 119 8.42 12.13 -7.34
CA PHE A 119 8.35 10.69 -7.56
C PHE A 119 7.76 9.95 -6.35
N HIS A 120 8.21 10.28 -5.13
CA HIS A 120 7.67 9.71 -3.91
C HIS A 120 6.18 10.01 -3.73
N ALA A 121 5.76 11.27 -3.87
CA ALA A 121 4.38 11.71 -3.75
C ALA A 121 3.49 11.00 -4.78
N ALA A 122 3.92 10.93 -6.05
CA ALA A 122 3.19 10.20 -7.07
C ALA A 122 3.06 8.71 -6.77
N HIS A 123 4.03 8.09 -6.09
CA HIS A 123 3.94 6.69 -5.69
C HIS A 123 3.04 6.51 -4.46
N TYR A 124 3.17 7.37 -3.45
CA TYR A 124 2.31 7.36 -2.28
C TYR A 124 0.83 7.52 -2.67
N ASP A 125 0.54 8.40 -3.62
CA ASP A 125 -0.80 8.61 -4.19
C ASP A 125 -1.41 7.32 -4.78
N THR A 126 -0.58 6.39 -5.31
CA THR A 126 -1.11 5.09 -5.79
C THR A 126 -1.54 4.13 -4.70
N MET A 127 -1.15 4.41 -3.46
CA MET A 127 -1.60 3.63 -2.33
C MET A 127 -2.98 4.09 -1.85
N ASP A 128 -3.48 5.22 -2.36
CA ASP A 128 -4.85 5.64 -2.15
C ASP A 128 -5.79 4.77 -3.00
N ILE A 129 -6.76 4.15 -2.32
CA ILE A 129 -7.78 3.31 -2.95
C ILE A 129 -9.04 4.08 -3.30
N SER A 130 -9.13 5.36 -2.98
CA SER A 130 -10.32 6.18 -3.27
C SER A 130 -10.65 6.15 -4.76
N ASP A 131 -9.64 6.30 -5.63
CA ASP A 131 -9.81 6.18 -7.08
C ASP A 131 -10.26 4.77 -7.49
N TYR A 132 -9.68 3.73 -6.87
CA TYR A 132 -10.08 2.35 -7.14
C TYR A 132 -11.54 2.11 -6.77
N GLN A 133 -12.02 2.65 -5.64
CA GLN A 133 -13.42 2.54 -5.22
C GLN A 133 -14.36 3.24 -6.18
N HIS A 134 -14.04 4.49 -6.53
CA HIS A 134 -14.84 5.23 -7.49
C HIS A 134 -14.90 4.51 -8.85
N LEU A 135 -13.80 3.93 -9.31
CA LEU A 135 -13.78 3.12 -10.53
C LEU A 135 -14.65 1.88 -10.41
N VAL A 136 -14.61 1.18 -9.28
CA VAL A 136 -15.43 -0.02 -9.04
C VAL A 136 -16.92 0.30 -9.07
N ASP A 137 -17.33 1.43 -8.51
CA ASP A 137 -18.74 1.87 -8.47
C ASP A 137 -19.25 2.31 -9.84
N LEU A 138 -18.35 2.81 -10.70
CA LEU A 138 -18.67 3.19 -12.09
C LEU A 138 -18.67 2.00 -13.07
N LEU A 139 -18.10 0.86 -12.68
CA LEU A 139 -17.96 -0.31 -13.53
C LEU A 139 -19.07 -1.34 -13.26
N GLU A 140 -19.70 -1.78 -14.34
CA GLU A 140 -20.70 -2.85 -14.30
C GLU A 140 -20.04 -4.24 -14.39
N ASP A 141 -20.69 -5.21 -13.76
CA ASP A 141 -20.37 -6.63 -13.94
C ASP A 141 -20.73 -7.09 -15.36
N ASP A 142 -20.01 -8.08 -15.89
CA ASP A 142 -20.33 -8.62 -17.20
C ASP A 142 -21.51 -9.60 -17.12
N HIS A 143 -22.46 -9.44 -18.03
CA HIS A 143 -23.53 -10.41 -18.26
C HIS A 143 -23.43 -10.92 -19.70
N GLY A 144 -23.61 -12.23 -19.89
CA GLY A 144 -23.56 -12.80 -21.22
C GLY A 144 -24.33 -14.11 -21.31
N VAL A 145 -24.43 -14.64 -22.52
CA VAL A 145 -25.08 -15.94 -22.77
C VAL A 145 -23.99 -16.97 -23.09
N CYS A 146 -23.97 -18.07 -22.35
CA CYS A 146 -23.12 -19.22 -22.63
C CYS A 146 -24.00 -20.46 -22.78
N MET A 147 -23.90 -21.17 -23.90
CA MET A 147 -24.72 -22.36 -24.18
C MET A 147 -26.24 -22.11 -24.01
N GLY A 148 -26.73 -20.94 -24.42
CA GLY A 148 -28.14 -20.56 -24.29
C GLY A 148 -28.60 -20.21 -22.88
N ARG A 149 -27.71 -20.20 -21.88
CA ARG A 149 -28.01 -19.79 -20.50
C ARG A 149 -27.42 -18.42 -20.21
N SER A 150 -28.16 -17.58 -19.47
CA SER A 150 -27.61 -16.32 -18.94
C SER A 150 -26.57 -16.64 -17.86
N VAL A 151 -25.42 -16.00 -17.96
CA VAL A 151 -24.28 -16.18 -17.07
C VAL A 151 -23.84 -14.83 -16.54
N ASP A 152 -23.87 -14.70 -15.21
CA ASP A 152 -23.35 -13.52 -14.51
C ASP A 152 -21.85 -13.67 -14.22
N ASN A 153 -21.10 -12.60 -14.40
CA ASN A 153 -19.67 -12.55 -14.16
C ASN A 153 -19.27 -11.35 -13.29
N PRO A 154 -19.00 -11.56 -11.99
CA PRO A 154 -18.69 -10.50 -11.04
C PRO A 154 -17.24 -10.01 -11.21
N ASN A 155 -16.89 -9.40 -12.35
CA ASN A 155 -15.52 -9.04 -12.70
C ASN A 155 -15.24 -7.53 -12.68
N ARG A 156 -16.17 -6.68 -12.21
CA ARG A 156 -15.96 -5.23 -12.13
C ARG A 156 -14.68 -4.83 -11.39
N LEU A 157 -14.35 -5.52 -10.29
CA LEU A 157 -13.11 -5.28 -9.53
C LEU A 157 -11.86 -5.58 -10.36
N LEU A 158 -11.91 -6.62 -11.19
CA LEU A 158 -10.80 -6.99 -12.07
C LEU A 158 -10.63 -5.96 -13.18
N LYS A 159 -11.74 -5.45 -13.74
CA LYS A 159 -11.72 -4.35 -14.72
C LYS A 159 -11.11 -3.09 -14.10
N ALA A 160 -11.48 -2.73 -12.87
CA ALA A 160 -10.88 -1.59 -12.17
C ALA A 160 -9.36 -1.74 -12.02
N LEU A 161 -8.87 -2.94 -11.68
CA LEU A 161 -7.42 -3.23 -11.60
C LEU A 161 -6.69 -3.11 -12.94
N THR A 162 -7.39 -3.24 -14.07
CA THR A 162 -6.77 -3.05 -15.40
C THR A 162 -6.47 -1.60 -15.72
N LEU A 163 -7.28 -0.69 -15.19
CA LEU A 163 -7.14 0.76 -15.36
C LEU A 163 -6.02 1.33 -14.47
N ALA A 164 -5.65 0.60 -13.41
CA ALA A 164 -4.54 0.95 -12.55
C ALA A 164 -3.20 1.01 -13.32
N ARG A 165 -2.45 2.10 -13.11
CA ARG A 165 -1.29 2.51 -13.94
C ARG A 165 -0.14 1.49 -13.96
N THR A 166 0.35 1.12 -15.15
CA THR A 166 1.50 0.21 -15.31
C THR A 166 2.88 0.92 -15.28
N GLY A 167 3.93 0.21 -14.83
CA GLY A 167 5.32 0.54 -15.20
C GLY A 167 6.19 1.38 -14.24
N ARG A 168 5.75 1.70 -13.02
CA ARG A 168 6.52 2.60 -12.12
C ARG A 168 7.72 1.97 -11.41
N ARG A 169 7.62 0.69 -11.05
CA ARG A 169 8.63 0.05 -10.18
C ARG A 169 10.05 0.07 -10.72
N ARG A 170 10.25 -0.22 -12.02
CA ARG A 170 11.59 -0.20 -12.63
C ARG A 170 12.19 1.22 -12.60
N ARG A 171 11.34 2.23 -12.73
CA ARG A 171 11.75 3.64 -12.65
C ARG A 171 12.16 4.01 -11.23
N ALA A 172 11.44 3.56 -10.20
CA ALA A 172 11.78 3.80 -8.80
C ALA A 172 13.19 3.30 -8.44
N VAL A 173 13.49 2.05 -8.79
CA VAL A 173 14.81 1.45 -8.53
C VAL A 173 15.91 2.20 -9.29
N LEU A 174 15.68 2.53 -10.56
CA LEU A 174 16.64 3.30 -11.37
C LEU A 174 16.89 4.68 -10.76
N ILE A 175 15.84 5.37 -10.32
CA ILE A 175 15.90 6.68 -9.67
C ILE A 175 16.72 6.60 -8.38
N ILE A 176 16.42 5.64 -7.49
CA ILE A 176 17.19 5.46 -6.24
C ILE A 176 18.66 5.18 -6.53
N LEU A 177 18.96 4.31 -7.50
CA LEU A 177 20.35 3.99 -7.85
C LEU A 177 21.08 5.21 -8.43
N LEU A 178 20.45 5.95 -9.35
CA LEU A 178 21.02 7.14 -9.96
C LEU A 178 21.31 8.21 -8.90
N PHE A 179 20.34 8.52 -8.04
CA PHE A 179 20.53 9.51 -6.98
C PHE A 179 21.48 9.03 -5.89
N GLY A 180 21.52 7.73 -5.61
CA GLY A 180 22.50 7.12 -4.69
C GLY A 180 23.93 7.28 -5.20
N LEU A 181 24.18 7.01 -6.48
CA LEU A 181 25.48 7.23 -7.11
C LEU A 181 25.86 8.72 -7.11
N LEU A 182 24.92 9.60 -7.42
CA LEU A 182 25.14 11.05 -7.38
C LEU A 182 25.52 11.52 -5.97
N CYS A 183 24.76 11.11 -4.94
CA CYS A 183 25.06 11.44 -3.55
C CYS A 183 26.42 10.88 -3.11
N SER A 184 26.76 9.66 -3.51
CA SER A 184 28.05 9.05 -3.22
C SER A 184 29.21 9.82 -3.85
N GLY A 185 29.05 10.27 -5.10
CA GLY A 185 30.02 11.12 -5.78
C GLY A 185 30.21 12.46 -5.06
N MET A 186 29.11 13.11 -4.67
CA MET A 186 29.14 14.37 -3.92
C MET A 186 29.82 14.21 -2.56
N TRP A 187 29.52 13.14 -1.81
CA TRP A 187 30.20 12.85 -0.54
C TRP A 187 31.69 12.58 -0.72
N SER A 188 32.07 11.86 -1.79
CA SER A 188 33.48 11.61 -2.10
C SER A 188 34.23 12.92 -2.35
N MET A 189 33.60 13.90 -3.01
CA MET A 189 34.18 15.23 -3.22
C MET A 189 34.33 16.02 -1.92
N VAL A 190 33.33 15.96 -1.03
CA VAL A 190 33.41 16.59 0.31
C VAL A 190 34.56 15.98 1.13
N VAL A 191 34.65 14.65 1.19
CA VAL A 191 35.72 13.94 1.91
C VAL A 191 37.09 14.24 1.29
N TYR A 192 37.19 14.28 -0.04
CA TYR A 192 38.41 14.64 -0.73
C TYR A 192 38.84 16.08 -0.40
N ALA A 193 37.90 17.04 -0.39
CA ALA A 193 38.17 18.41 -0.01
C ALA A 193 38.66 18.53 1.44
N TRP A 194 38.06 17.79 2.38
CA TRP A 194 38.49 17.74 3.77
C TRP A 194 39.88 17.13 3.95
N THR A 195 40.24 16.12 3.16
CA THR A 195 41.50 15.37 3.34
C THR A 195 42.72 16.05 2.72
N MET A 196 42.53 16.86 1.67
CA MET A 196 43.65 17.41 0.90
C MET A 196 44.17 18.77 1.40
N GLU A 197 43.74 19.26 2.57
CA GLU A 197 44.10 20.59 3.11
C GLU A 197 44.02 21.72 2.06
N LEU A 198 43.19 21.54 1.02
CA LEU A 198 42.92 22.53 -0.03
C LEU A 198 42.02 23.69 0.48
N THR A 199 41.95 23.84 1.80
CA THR A 199 41.03 24.67 2.56
C THR A 199 41.37 26.15 2.52
N GLU A 200 42.56 26.57 2.06
CA GLU A 200 42.93 28.00 2.17
C GLU A 200 42.32 28.94 1.09
N GLY A 201 41.69 28.43 0.02
CA GLY A 201 41.38 29.30 -1.14
C GLY A 201 39.91 29.48 -1.55
N VAL A 202 39.16 28.39 -1.69
CA VAL A 202 37.85 28.41 -2.40
C VAL A 202 36.75 27.66 -1.63
N TRP A 203 37.11 26.72 -0.76
CA TRP A 203 36.16 25.85 -0.07
C TRP A 203 35.91 26.23 1.41
N ALA A 204 36.79 27.04 2.00
CA ALA A 204 36.75 27.43 3.42
C ALA A 204 35.42 28.01 3.92
N ILE A 205 34.65 28.67 3.05
CA ILE A 205 33.40 29.38 3.41
C ILE A 205 32.15 28.52 3.10
N GLY A 206 32.32 27.36 2.46
CA GLY A 206 31.21 26.53 1.97
C GLY A 206 31.07 25.16 2.62
N ASP A 207 32.08 24.65 3.31
CA ASP A 207 32.14 23.23 3.71
C ASP A 207 30.95 22.78 4.57
N GLU A 208 30.57 23.56 5.58
CA GLU A 208 29.42 23.24 6.43
C GLU A 208 28.08 23.33 5.69
N PHE A 209 27.95 24.30 4.77
CA PHE A 209 26.74 24.50 3.98
C PHE A 209 26.49 23.33 3.03
N TYR A 210 27.50 22.96 2.24
CA TYR A 210 27.39 21.85 1.29
C TYR A 210 27.18 20.52 2.00
N ALA A 211 27.89 20.27 3.11
CA ALA A 211 27.70 19.07 3.92
C ALA A 211 26.27 19.00 4.49
N THR A 212 25.71 20.13 4.95
CA THR A 212 24.34 20.18 5.49
C THR A 212 23.30 19.87 4.41
N LEU A 213 23.39 20.50 3.23
CA LEU A 213 22.48 20.21 2.12
C LEU A 213 22.58 18.74 1.68
N LEU A 214 23.80 18.22 1.57
CA LEU A 214 24.04 16.84 1.18
C LEU A 214 23.54 15.84 2.23
N LEU A 215 23.66 16.17 3.53
CA LEU A 215 23.09 15.39 4.62
C LEU A 215 21.56 15.34 4.54
N VAL A 216 20.91 16.49 4.32
CA VAL A 216 19.45 16.55 4.14
C VAL A 216 19.00 15.76 2.91
N GLY A 217 19.71 15.90 1.79
CA GLY A 217 19.44 15.16 0.56
C GLY A 217 19.59 13.65 0.72
N THR A 218 20.65 13.20 1.39
CA THR A 218 20.88 11.77 1.67
C THR A 218 19.87 11.20 2.66
N LEU A 219 19.48 11.96 3.69
CA LEU A 219 18.43 11.56 4.61
C LEU A 219 17.09 11.37 3.89
N MET A 220 16.72 12.31 3.01
CA MET A 220 15.51 12.20 2.20
C MET A 220 15.56 11.00 1.24
N LEU A 221 16.70 10.77 0.59
CA LEU A 221 16.90 9.59 -0.25
C LEU A 221 16.80 8.29 0.55
N LEU A 222 17.34 8.26 1.78
CA LEU A 222 17.24 7.11 2.69
C LEU A 222 15.79 6.81 3.05
N PHE A 223 14.99 7.83 3.41
CA PHE A 223 13.56 7.64 3.68
C PHE A 223 12.79 7.16 2.45
N HIS A 224 13.11 7.69 1.27
CA HIS A 224 12.51 7.22 0.03
C HIS A 224 12.89 5.76 -0.27
N ALA A 225 14.16 5.39 -0.09
CA ALA A 225 14.62 4.01 -0.26
C ALA A 225 13.98 3.06 0.77
N ALA A 226 13.83 3.49 2.03
CA ALA A 226 13.14 2.74 3.07
C ALA A 226 11.66 2.54 2.74
N PHE A 227 10.98 3.57 2.24
CA PHE A 227 9.60 3.50 1.74
C PHE A 227 9.48 2.44 0.64
N GLU A 228 10.31 2.53 -0.41
CA GLU A 228 10.30 1.59 -1.54
C GLU A 228 10.64 0.17 -1.11
N TRP A 229 11.59 -0.01 -0.18
CA TRP A 229 11.95 -1.32 0.34
C TRP A 229 10.82 -1.94 1.17
N LEU A 230 10.19 -1.18 2.06
CA LEU A 230 9.03 -1.63 2.83
C LEU A 230 7.87 -1.99 1.89
N TYR A 231 7.51 -1.08 0.98
CA TYR A 231 6.48 -1.32 -0.02
C TYR A 231 6.78 -2.56 -0.86
N TRP A 232 8.02 -2.71 -1.35
CA TRP A 232 8.44 -3.86 -2.14
C TRP A 232 8.31 -5.17 -1.36
N ARG A 233 8.74 -5.19 -0.09
CA ARG A 233 8.66 -6.37 0.76
C ARG A 233 7.22 -6.79 1.01
N GLU A 234 6.35 -5.82 1.28
CA GLU A 234 4.96 -6.08 1.70
C GLU A 234 4.04 -6.42 0.51
N THR A 235 4.41 -5.96 -0.70
CA THR A 235 3.71 -6.30 -1.95
C THR A 235 4.30 -7.53 -2.66
N GLN A 236 5.19 -8.31 -2.03
CA GLN A 236 5.65 -9.57 -2.61
C GLN A 236 4.48 -10.57 -2.68
N CYS A 237 3.89 -10.66 -3.88
CA CYS A 237 2.56 -11.24 -4.04
C CYS A 237 2.53 -12.74 -3.76
N VAL A 238 3.61 -13.50 -3.98
CA VAL A 238 3.56 -14.96 -3.83
C VAL A 238 4.38 -15.35 -2.62
N MET A 239 3.76 -16.01 -1.64
CA MET A 239 4.49 -16.51 -0.47
C MET A 239 5.53 -17.53 -0.95
N PRO A 240 6.84 -17.27 -0.84
CA PRO A 240 7.76 -17.94 -1.75
C PRO A 240 8.09 -19.42 -1.49
N TRP A 241 7.40 -20.15 -0.61
CA TRP A 241 7.75 -21.55 -0.33
C TRP A 241 6.55 -22.47 -0.50
N TRP A 242 6.63 -23.28 -1.55
CA TRP A 242 6.02 -24.60 -1.57
C TRP A 242 6.93 -25.51 -0.74
N ASP A 243 6.40 -26.14 0.30
CA ASP A 243 7.18 -27.16 1.00
C ASP A 243 7.33 -28.37 0.07
N ARG A 244 8.53 -28.52 -0.51
CA ARG A 244 8.82 -29.64 -1.42
C ARG A 244 8.68 -31.00 -0.74
N ARG A 245 8.87 -31.08 0.58
CA ARG A 245 8.78 -32.34 1.33
C ARG A 245 7.33 -32.75 1.50
N LEU A 246 6.48 -31.81 1.91
CA LEU A 246 5.06 -32.06 2.14
C LEU A 246 4.20 -31.95 0.88
N LYS A 247 4.74 -31.38 -0.21
CA LYS A 247 4.02 -31.02 -1.44
C LYS A 247 2.78 -30.16 -1.14
N GLU A 248 2.94 -29.21 -0.23
CA GLU A 248 1.86 -28.33 0.23
C GLU A 248 2.32 -26.86 0.27
N PRO A 249 1.39 -25.90 0.13
CA PRO A 249 1.67 -24.49 0.37
C PRO A 249 2.13 -24.26 1.82
N TRP A 250 3.07 -23.34 2.01
CA TRP A 250 3.48 -22.95 3.37
C TRP A 250 2.33 -22.26 4.12
N ASP A 251 1.78 -22.95 5.10
CA ASP A 251 0.83 -22.42 6.09
C ASP A 251 1.58 -21.91 7.34
N PRO A 252 1.60 -20.59 7.63
CA PRO A 252 2.22 -20.05 8.84
C PRO A 252 1.65 -20.61 10.14
N SER A 253 0.39 -21.07 10.13
CA SER A 253 -0.27 -21.58 11.33
C SER A 253 0.28 -22.93 11.77
N ARG A 254 0.74 -23.75 10.82
CA ARG A 254 1.31 -25.08 11.05
C ARG A 254 2.83 -25.08 11.04
N HIS A 255 3.42 -24.41 10.05
CA HIS A 255 4.86 -24.45 9.80
C HIS A 255 5.63 -23.34 10.53
N GLY A 256 4.91 -22.38 11.11
CA GLY A 256 5.50 -21.20 11.74
C GLY A 256 5.99 -20.16 10.72
N ILE A 257 6.69 -19.15 11.23
CA ILE A 257 7.20 -18.03 10.43
C ILE A 257 8.52 -18.44 9.76
N PRO A 258 8.63 -18.39 8.42
CA PRO A 258 9.89 -18.66 7.73
C PRO A 258 11.02 -17.75 8.24
N ARG A 259 12.27 -18.27 8.28
CA ARG A 259 13.44 -17.53 8.83
C ARG A 259 13.60 -16.11 8.27
N ARG A 260 13.36 -15.91 6.96
CA ARG A 260 13.44 -14.59 6.31
C ARG A 260 12.44 -13.56 6.84
N PHE A 261 11.32 -14.02 7.40
CA PHE A 261 10.25 -13.20 7.94
C PHE A 261 10.32 -13.11 9.46
N ARG A 262 11.35 -13.68 10.10
CA ARG A 262 11.50 -13.66 11.56
C ARG A 262 11.68 -12.25 12.12
N TRP A 263 12.39 -11.39 11.40
CA TRP A 263 12.74 -10.04 11.87
C TRP A 263 11.60 -9.04 11.77
N LEU A 264 10.77 -9.15 10.73
CA LEU A 264 9.79 -8.13 10.40
C LEU A 264 8.36 -8.67 10.31
N GLY A 265 8.19 -9.97 10.56
CA GLY A 265 6.94 -10.69 10.39
C GLY A 265 6.62 -11.08 8.95
N LEU A 266 5.49 -11.77 8.81
CA LEU A 266 4.88 -12.12 7.53
C LEU A 266 4.46 -10.86 6.76
N PRO A 267 4.44 -10.90 5.42
CA PRO A 267 3.94 -9.78 4.63
C PRO A 267 2.47 -9.48 4.93
N SER A 268 2.02 -8.26 4.63
CA SER A 268 0.62 -7.86 4.81
C SER A 268 -0.35 -8.61 3.90
N MET A 269 0.12 -9.14 2.78
CA MET A 269 -0.72 -9.87 1.83
C MET A 269 0.12 -10.87 1.04
N TRP A 270 -0.48 -11.99 0.64
CA TRP A 270 0.18 -12.96 -0.23
C TRP A 270 -0.82 -13.93 -0.88
N PHE A 271 -0.42 -14.49 -2.01
CA PHE A 271 -0.99 -15.66 -2.63
C PHE A 271 -0.28 -16.90 -2.10
N THR A 272 -1.07 -17.90 -1.74
CA THR A 272 -0.59 -19.21 -1.26
C THR A 272 0.08 -20.04 -2.35
N CYS A 273 -0.27 -19.82 -3.62
CA CYS A 273 0.36 -20.50 -4.75
C CYS A 273 0.60 -19.54 -5.94
N GLY A 274 1.62 -19.85 -6.74
CA GLY A 274 1.94 -19.08 -7.94
C GLY A 274 0.86 -19.18 -9.01
N GLN A 275 0.17 -20.32 -9.12
CA GLN A 275 -0.90 -20.52 -10.10
C GLN A 275 -2.09 -19.58 -9.87
N ALA A 276 -2.49 -19.34 -8.61
CA ALA A 276 -3.55 -18.38 -8.30
C ALA A 276 -3.17 -16.95 -8.74
N TYR A 277 -1.92 -16.55 -8.53
CA TYR A 277 -1.44 -15.24 -9.01
C TYR A 277 -1.42 -15.16 -10.55
N SER A 278 -0.94 -16.20 -11.22
CA SER A 278 -0.93 -16.28 -12.69
C SER A 278 -2.34 -16.25 -13.28
N ASP A 279 -3.28 -16.97 -12.67
CA ASP A 279 -4.68 -17.02 -13.08
C ASP A 279 -5.33 -15.65 -12.88
N LEU A 280 -5.15 -15.01 -11.72
CA LEU A 280 -5.65 -13.65 -11.52
C LEU A 280 -5.11 -12.68 -12.58
N SER A 281 -3.82 -12.75 -12.90
CA SER A 281 -3.22 -11.92 -13.95
C SER A 281 -3.80 -12.21 -15.32
N LEU A 282 -4.14 -13.46 -15.63
CA LEU A 282 -4.77 -13.85 -16.89
C LEU A 282 -6.19 -13.29 -16.98
N TRP A 283 -6.99 -13.39 -15.91
CA TRP A 283 -8.35 -12.84 -15.88
C TRP A 283 -8.34 -11.32 -16.05
N ILE A 284 -7.44 -10.62 -15.34
CA ILE A 284 -7.24 -9.17 -15.50
C ILE A 284 -6.83 -8.84 -16.94
N GLN A 285 -5.93 -9.62 -17.54
CA GLN A 285 -5.51 -9.42 -18.93
C GLN A 285 -6.67 -9.56 -19.93
N HIS A 286 -7.57 -10.51 -19.73
CA HIS A 286 -8.73 -10.71 -20.61
C HIS A 286 -9.84 -9.67 -20.38
N ALA A 287 -9.96 -9.15 -19.15
CA ALA A 287 -10.85 -8.03 -18.82
C ALA A 287 -10.42 -6.70 -19.48
N LYS A 288 -9.14 -6.58 -19.88
CA LYS A 288 -8.51 -5.32 -20.31
C LYS A 288 -8.85 -4.85 -21.74
N GLY A 289 -9.61 -5.61 -22.53
CA GLY A 289 -9.95 -5.25 -23.90
C GLY A 289 -8.75 -5.11 -24.86
N GLN A 290 -8.99 -4.69 -26.10
CA GLN A 290 -7.99 -4.68 -27.17
C GLN A 290 -7.00 -3.50 -27.12
N TRP A 291 -7.32 -2.45 -26.36
CA TRP A 291 -6.65 -1.14 -26.45
C TRP A 291 -5.45 -0.96 -25.53
N GLN A 292 -5.15 -1.92 -24.66
CA GLN A 292 -4.10 -1.74 -23.68
C GLN A 292 -3.19 -2.96 -23.66
N GLY A 293 -1.89 -2.73 -23.86
CA GLY A 293 -0.88 -3.78 -23.91
C GLY A 293 -0.89 -4.73 -22.69
N LYS A 294 -0.13 -5.82 -22.82
CA LYS A 294 -0.02 -6.90 -21.83
C LYS A 294 0.04 -6.35 -20.40
N VAL A 295 -0.79 -6.90 -19.51
CA VAL A 295 -0.76 -6.58 -18.08
C VAL A 295 0.62 -6.96 -17.55
N SER A 296 1.41 -5.95 -17.18
CA SER A 296 2.79 -6.16 -16.75
C SER A 296 2.90 -6.47 -15.26
N LYS A 297 1.91 -6.06 -14.46
CA LYS A 297 1.86 -6.25 -13.01
C LYS A 297 0.40 -6.23 -12.53
N VAL A 298 0.08 -7.07 -11.56
CA VAL A 298 -1.14 -6.99 -10.74
C VAL A 298 -0.82 -6.21 -9.47
N PHE A 299 -1.76 -5.40 -8.98
CA PHE A 299 -1.63 -4.59 -7.76
C PHE A 299 -2.45 -5.23 -6.62
N PRO A 300 -1.98 -6.33 -6.00
CA PRO A 300 -2.72 -6.95 -4.89
C PRO A 300 -2.88 -6.01 -3.69
N GLU A 301 -2.06 -4.98 -3.57
CA GLU A 301 -2.18 -3.95 -2.55
C GLU A 301 -3.52 -3.21 -2.64
N GLU A 302 -3.95 -2.82 -3.83
CA GLU A 302 -5.24 -2.15 -4.02
C GLU A 302 -6.39 -3.08 -3.62
N MET A 303 -6.30 -4.37 -3.96
CA MET A 303 -7.27 -5.39 -3.54
C MET A 303 -7.29 -5.58 -2.02
N ALA A 304 -6.11 -5.66 -1.41
CA ALA A 304 -5.99 -5.87 0.03
C ALA A 304 -6.54 -4.66 0.80
N LEU A 305 -6.22 -3.45 0.36
CA LEU A 305 -6.74 -2.22 0.94
C LEU A 305 -8.25 -2.08 0.70
N PHE A 306 -8.74 -2.39 -0.49
CA PHE A 306 -10.18 -2.43 -0.79
C PHE A 306 -10.94 -3.39 0.13
N SER A 307 -10.33 -4.53 0.47
CA SER A 307 -10.93 -5.51 1.39
C SER A 307 -11.12 -4.99 2.82
N LEU A 308 -10.49 -3.88 3.20
CA LEU A 308 -10.68 -3.25 4.51
C LEU A 308 -12.01 -2.50 4.60
N HIS A 309 -12.66 -2.23 3.47
CA HIS A 309 -13.97 -1.58 3.44
C HIS A 309 -15.10 -2.57 3.73
N ALA A 310 -16.17 -2.07 4.36
CA ALA A 310 -17.29 -2.87 4.86
C ALA A 310 -17.92 -3.79 3.78
N SER A 311 -18.13 -3.26 2.57
CA SER A 311 -18.64 -4.03 1.42
C SER A 311 -17.53 -4.63 0.57
N GLY A 312 -16.31 -4.08 0.63
CA GLY A 312 -15.21 -4.44 -0.24
C GLY A 312 -14.74 -5.88 -0.05
N ALA A 313 -14.70 -6.37 1.19
CA ALA A 313 -14.30 -7.75 1.48
C ALA A 313 -15.21 -8.80 0.81
N CYS A 314 -16.54 -8.61 0.89
CA CYS A 314 -17.52 -9.53 0.32
C CYS A 314 -17.50 -9.50 -1.20
N GLN A 315 -17.42 -8.30 -1.78
CA GLN A 315 -17.30 -8.13 -3.23
C GLN A 315 -16.02 -8.76 -3.75
N LEU A 316 -14.88 -8.50 -3.09
CA LEU A 316 -13.59 -9.08 -3.47
C LEU A 316 -13.61 -10.59 -3.40
N ARG A 317 -14.18 -11.16 -2.33
CA ARG A 317 -14.37 -12.60 -2.20
C ARG A 317 -15.21 -13.15 -3.35
N ARG A 318 -16.37 -12.55 -3.63
CA ARG A 318 -17.28 -12.98 -4.70
C ARG A 318 -16.58 -12.93 -6.05
N THR A 319 -15.87 -11.86 -6.36
CA THR A 319 -15.10 -11.72 -7.59
C THR A 319 -13.99 -12.77 -7.67
N LEU A 320 -13.16 -12.93 -6.65
CA LEU A 320 -12.05 -13.88 -6.69
C LEU A 320 -12.52 -15.33 -6.81
N GLN A 321 -13.67 -15.65 -6.25
CA GLN A 321 -14.22 -16.99 -6.28
C GLN A 321 -14.97 -17.28 -7.58
N HIS A 322 -15.80 -16.35 -8.06
CA HIS A 322 -16.79 -16.59 -9.11
C HIS A 322 -16.55 -15.82 -10.41
N ALA A 323 -15.50 -14.99 -10.50
CA ALA A 323 -15.18 -14.33 -11.77
C ALA A 323 -14.86 -15.38 -12.83
N LYS A 324 -15.56 -15.28 -13.95
CA LYS A 324 -15.43 -16.15 -15.12
C LYS A 324 -14.46 -15.54 -16.11
N LEU A 325 -13.70 -16.40 -16.79
CA LEU A 325 -12.79 -15.97 -17.82
C LEU A 325 -13.60 -15.44 -19.01
N TYR A 326 -13.59 -14.11 -19.17
CA TYR A 326 -14.39 -13.41 -20.18
C TYR A 326 -13.49 -12.57 -21.09
N SER A 327 -13.64 -12.74 -22.40
CA SER A 327 -12.90 -11.98 -23.38
C SER A 327 -13.71 -10.79 -23.85
N VAL A 328 -13.41 -9.61 -23.31
CA VAL A 328 -14.08 -8.35 -23.72
C VAL A 328 -13.95 -8.12 -25.22
N ARG A 329 -12.82 -8.51 -25.82
CA ARG A 329 -12.60 -8.37 -27.27
C ARG A 329 -13.60 -9.16 -28.11
N ARG A 330 -13.98 -10.35 -27.65
CA ARG A 330 -14.85 -11.27 -28.40
C ARG A 330 -16.29 -11.21 -27.92
N GLY A 331 -16.54 -10.63 -26.75
CA GLY A 331 -17.84 -10.67 -26.10
C GLY A 331 -18.25 -12.08 -25.66
N VAL A 332 -17.30 -13.01 -25.48
CA VAL A 332 -17.60 -14.42 -25.15
C VAL A 332 -16.81 -14.89 -23.94
N PHE A 333 -17.41 -15.83 -23.21
CA PHE A 333 -16.72 -16.59 -22.18
C PHE A 333 -15.75 -17.60 -22.78
N LEU A 334 -14.63 -17.79 -22.09
CA LEU A 334 -13.56 -18.70 -22.49
C LEU A 334 -13.43 -19.87 -21.51
N THR A 335 -12.84 -20.96 -22.00
CA THR A 335 -12.40 -22.11 -21.22
C THR A 335 -10.87 -22.25 -21.33
N ARG A 336 -10.19 -22.82 -20.33
CA ARG A 336 -8.72 -22.98 -20.34
C ARG A 336 -8.18 -23.73 -21.54
N GLU A 337 -8.89 -24.79 -21.91
CA GLU A 337 -8.51 -25.73 -22.97
C GLU A 337 -8.85 -25.20 -24.35
N GLY A 338 -9.84 -24.30 -24.42
CA GLY A 338 -10.20 -23.57 -25.62
C GLY A 338 -9.12 -22.56 -25.95
N GLY A 339 -8.27 -22.87 -26.93
CA GLY A 339 -7.44 -21.85 -27.57
C GLY A 339 -8.31 -20.67 -28.00
N ALA A 340 -7.71 -19.49 -28.16
CA ALA A 340 -8.44 -18.24 -28.38
C ALA A 340 -9.44 -18.24 -29.56
N ASN A 341 -9.47 -19.29 -30.39
CA ASN A 341 -10.38 -19.47 -31.52
C ASN A 341 -11.42 -20.57 -31.36
N ALA A 342 -11.35 -21.43 -30.34
CA ALA A 342 -12.30 -22.51 -30.16
C ALA A 342 -13.65 -21.99 -29.63
N PRO A 343 -14.80 -22.52 -30.09
CA PRO A 343 -16.08 -22.26 -29.46
C PRO A 343 -16.08 -22.81 -28.02
N PRO A 344 -16.78 -22.16 -27.07
CA PRO A 344 -16.88 -22.67 -25.71
C PRO A 344 -17.64 -24.00 -25.74
N THR A 345 -16.96 -25.10 -25.41
CA THR A 345 -17.52 -26.45 -25.38
C THR A 345 -18.08 -26.85 -24.00
N GLY A 346 -18.04 -25.95 -23.03
CA GLY A 346 -18.53 -26.22 -21.67
C GLY A 346 -18.77 -24.95 -20.85
N ASP A 347 -18.97 -25.14 -19.55
CA ASP A 347 -19.16 -24.04 -18.62
C ASP A 347 -17.93 -23.13 -18.57
N PRO A 348 -18.14 -21.81 -18.41
CA PRO A 348 -17.05 -20.85 -18.35
C PRO A 348 -16.14 -21.10 -17.15
N GLU A 349 -14.84 -20.99 -17.35
CA GLU A 349 -13.88 -21.26 -16.27
C GLU A 349 -13.93 -20.17 -15.20
N GLU A 350 -14.15 -20.58 -13.94
CA GLU A 350 -14.13 -19.69 -12.79
C GLU A 350 -12.72 -19.54 -12.21
N LEU A 351 -12.41 -18.36 -11.65
CA LEU A 351 -11.11 -18.04 -11.08
C LEU A 351 -10.75 -18.90 -9.86
N GLN A 352 -11.76 -19.21 -9.03
CA GLN A 352 -11.66 -20.11 -7.88
C GLN A 352 -10.50 -19.76 -6.91
N ILE A 353 -10.27 -18.47 -6.68
CA ILE A 353 -9.34 -17.99 -5.66
C ILE A 353 -10.14 -17.65 -4.42
N LYS A 354 -9.80 -18.29 -3.31
CA LYS A 354 -10.45 -18.00 -2.02
C LYS A 354 -9.82 -16.77 -1.38
N PHE A 355 -10.66 -15.90 -0.85
CA PHE A 355 -10.20 -14.74 -0.09
C PHE A 355 -10.28 -15.02 1.41
N VAL A 356 -9.18 -14.79 2.13
CA VAL A 356 -9.12 -14.97 3.59
C VAL A 356 -8.33 -13.88 4.27
N PHE A 357 -8.77 -13.52 5.47
CA PHE A 357 -7.99 -12.74 6.41
C PHE A 357 -7.13 -13.67 7.28
N PHE A 358 -5.92 -13.24 7.59
CA PHE A 358 -5.05 -13.90 8.55
C PHE A 358 -4.80 -12.97 9.73
N ASP A 359 -5.07 -13.45 10.95
CA ASP A 359 -4.72 -12.71 12.16
C ASP A 359 -3.44 -13.28 12.77
N ALA A 360 -2.33 -12.54 12.64
CA ALA A 360 -1.03 -12.97 13.14
C ALA A 360 -0.99 -13.17 14.67
N GLN A 361 -1.85 -12.49 15.45
CA GLN A 361 -1.86 -12.65 16.91
C GLN A 361 -2.55 -13.96 17.34
N SER A 362 -3.66 -14.31 16.69
CA SER A 362 -4.37 -15.56 16.99
C SER A 362 -3.86 -16.73 16.18
N ASN A 363 -3.07 -16.47 15.12
CA ASN A 363 -2.61 -17.47 14.16
C ASN A 363 -3.79 -18.22 13.51
N GLU A 364 -4.91 -17.51 13.29
CA GLU A 364 -6.16 -18.04 12.74
C GLU A 364 -6.49 -17.37 11.40
N TYR A 365 -7.04 -18.18 10.47
CA TYR A 365 -7.66 -17.68 9.24
C TYR A 365 -9.14 -17.36 9.48
N MET A 366 -9.59 -16.24 8.94
CA MET A 366 -10.96 -15.74 9.02
C MET A 366 -11.50 -15.50 7.61
N GLN A 367 -12.78 -15.77 7.41
CA GLN A 367 -13.48 -15.45 6.17
C GLN A 367 -14.46 -14.32 6.41
N PRO A 368 -14.61 -13.36 5.47
CA PRO A 368 -15.74 -12.43 5.53
C PRO A 368 -17.04 -13.20 5.33
N GLU A 369 -18.06 -12.91 6.15
CA GLU A 369 -19.39 -13.53 6.03
C GLU A 369 -20.18 -12.91 4.87
N GLU A 370 -20.88 -13.73 4.09
CA GLU A 370 -21.60 -13.27 2.90
C GLU A 370 -22.84 -12.43 3.23
N GLU A 371 -23.43 -12.62 4.40
CA GLU A 371 -24.64 -11.90 4.86
C GLU A 371 -24.34 -10.57 5.55
N HIS A 372 -23.11 -10.04 5.44
CA HIS A 372 -22.72 -8.82 6.16
C HIS A 372 -23.43 -7.57 5.59
N LYS A 373 -24.59 -7.24 6.17
CA LYS A 373 -25.31 -5.98 5.93
C LYS A 373 -24.56 -4.83 6.59
N GLU A 374 -23.73 -4.10 5.82
CA GLU A 374 -23.17 -2.73 6.00
C GLU A 374 -22.82 -2.18 7.41
N THR A 375 -22.90 -2.97 8.46
CA THR A 375 -22.67 -2.57 9.85
C THR A 375 -21.22 -2.85 10.16
N GLN A 376 -20.42 -1.78 10.08
CA GLN A 376 -19.03 -1.62 10.51
C GLN A 376 -18.29 -2.90 10.94
N ILE A 377 -17.18 -3.20 10.25
CA ILE A 377 -16.16 -4.15 10.73
C ILE A 377 -15.64 -3.61 12.07
N HIS A 378 -16.26 -4.01 13.17
CA HIS A 378 -15.72 -3.78 14.49
C HIS A 378 -14.39 -4.54 14.54
N VAL A 379 -13.29 -3.79 14.47
CA VAL A 379 -11.96 -4.28 14.82
C VAL A 379 -12.16 -5.02 16.13
N LEU A 380 -11.88 -6.33 16.11
CA LEU A 380 -12.03 -7.19 17.25
C LEU A 380 -11.11 -6.66 18.35
N ASN A 381 -11.61 -5.74 19.17
CA ASN A 381 -11.04 -5.40 20.47
C ASN A 381 -11.26 -6.65 21.32
N ARG A 382 -10.44 -7.68 21.10
CA ARG A 382 -10.31 -8.75 22.06
C ARG A 382 -9.69 -8.09 23.28
N PRO A 383 -10.32 -8.16 24.47
CA PRO A 383 -9.61 -7.81 25.68
C PRO A 383 -8.34 -8.66 25.67
N VAL A 384 -7.19 -7.99 25.76
CA VAL A 384 -5.90 -8.65 25.92
C VAL A 384 -6.11 -9.57 27.11
N ARG A 385 -6.18 -10.89 26.87
CA ARG A 385 -6.15 -11.85 27.96
C ARG A 385 -4.79 -11.62 28.59
N SER A 386 -4.77 -10.89 29.70
CA SER A 386 -3.62 -10.75 30.56
C SER A 386 -3.22 -12.16 30.94
N ALA A 387 -2.26 -12.71 30.19
CA ALA A 387 -1.60 -13.93 30.54
C ALA A 387 -0.82 -13.60 31.81
N THR A 388 -1.46 -13.82 32.95
CA THR A 388 -0.83 -13.87 34.26
C THR A 388 0.10 -15.08 34.23
N LYS A 389 1.31 -14.87 33.71
CA LYS A 389 2.52 -15.62 34.08
C LYS A 389 3.75 -14.93 33.48
N GLY A 390 4.44 -14.25 34.40
CA GLY A 390 5.69 -13.49 34.30
C GLY A 390 6.55 -13.64 33.05
N ALA A 391 6.80 -12.51 32.40
CA ALA A 391 8.12 -12.11 31.92
C ALA A 391 8.08 -10.60 31.60
N ASP A 392 8.98 -9.84 32.22
CA ASP A 392 9.24 -8.43 31.99
C ASP A 392 9.64 -8.15 30.54
N GLN A 393 8.66 -7.88 29.68
CA GLN A 393 8.92 -7.33 28.35
C GLN A 393 8.12 -6.03 28.20
N LEU A 394 8.75 -4.94 28.61
CA LEU A 394 8.29 -3.56 28.49
C LEU A 394 7.89 -3.26 27.03
N ASP A 395 6.60 -3.03 26.82
CA ASP A 395 6.03 -2.58 25.55
C ASP A 395 6.18 -1.05 25.43
N VAL A 396 7.39 -0.62 25.06
CA VAL A 396 7.84 0.79 24.95
C VAL A 396 6.94 1.64 24.05
N TRP A 397 6.20 1.02 23.14
CA TRP A 397 5.37 1.73 22.16
C TRP A 397 4.01 2.17 22.68
N SER A 398 3.49 1.54 23.72
CA SER A 398 2.20 1.92 24.33
C SER A 398 2.29 3.26 25.07
N THR A 399 3.40 3.48 25.79
CA THR A 399 3.65 4.71 26.56
C THR A 399 3.86 5.96 25.71
N LEU A 400 4.36 5.84 24.47
CA LEU A 400 4.64 6.98 23.60
C LEU A 400 3.38 7.62 22.97
N LEU A 401 2.25 6.91 22.97
CA LEU A 401 1.00 7.40 22.37
C LEU A 401 0.06 8.08 23.38
N GLU A 402 0.34 7.99 24.68
CA GLU A 402 -0.57 8.45 25.73
C GLU A 402 -0.23 9.84 26.30
N THR A 403 0.94 10.40 25.97
CA THR A 403 1.32 11.77 26.33
C THR A 403 1.09 12.75 25.18
N ARG A 404 -0.18 13.13 24.95
CA ARG A 404 -0.51 14.42 24.32
C ARG A 404 -1.31 15.25 25.32
N PRO A 405 -0.75 16.35 25.86
CA PRO A 405 -1.53 17.25 26.70
C PRO A 405 -2.62 17.94 25.86
N SER A 406 -3.85 17.89 26.36
CA SER A 406 -4.99 18.63 25.83
C SER A 406 -4.76 20.13 26.04
N LEU A 407 -4.32 20.83 25.00
CA LEU A 407 -4.35 22.29 24.95
C LEU A 407 -5.77 22.73 24.57
N THR A 408 -6.61 22.88 25.59
CA THR A 408 -7.87 23.62 25.53
C THR A 408 -7.92 24.54 26.73
N GLU A 409 -7.43 25.78 26.62
CA GLU A 409 -8.08 26.92 27.29
C GLU A 409 -7.51 28.30 26.92
N LYS A 410 -8.43 29.26 26.97
CA LYS A 410 -8.30 30.73 27.00
C LYS A 410 -8.07 31.48 25.69
N ARG A 411 -9.19 31.69 25.00
CA ARG A 411 -9.48 32.95 24.31
C ARG A 411 -10.25 33.86 25.30
N SER A 412 -9.59 34.88 25.83
CA SER A 412 -10.22 36.00 26.52
C SER A 412 -9.73 37.30 25.87
N SER A 413 -10.67 38.01 25.24
CA SER A 413 -10.76 39.48 25.13
C SER A 413 -9.47 40.31 25.11
N ILE A 414 -9.10 40.83 23.93
CA ILE A 414 -8.87 42.27 23.67
C ILE A 414 -9.39 42.55 22.26
#